data_AF-L8M929-F1
#
_entry.id   AF-L8M929-F1
#
_cell.length_a   1.000
_cell.length_b   1.000
_cell.length_c   1.000
_cell.angle_alpha   90.00
_cell.angle_beta   90.00
_cell.angle_gamma   90.00
#
_symmetry.space_group_name_H-M   'P 1'
#
loop_
_entity.id
_entity.type
_entity.pdbx_description
1 polymer ?
#
loop_
_entity_poly.entity_id
_entity_poly.type
_entity_poly.pdbx_seq_one_letter_code
_entity_poly.pdbx_strand_id
1 'polypeptide(L)' 'MKLRFLGQAYSASDNQVETVATTHTAHFLGQIYTPRRPVQPFQSKLGLRKYRGISYGA' A
#
# COMPACT_ATOMS: atom_id res chain seq x y z
N MET A 1 -5.88 -17.13 8.61
CA MET A 1 -6.79 -16.19 9.32
C MET A 1 -7.59 -15.41 8.30
N LYS A 2 -8.92 -15.26 8.46
CA LYS A 2 -9.76 -14.48 7.53
C LYS A 2 -10.00 -13.09 8.12
N LEU A 3 -9.44 -12.06 7.50
CA LEU A 3 -9.69 -10.67 7.90
C LEU A 3 -11.13 -10.29 7.53
N ARG A 4 -11.85 -9.71 8.51
CA ARG A 4 -13.23 -9.26 8.35
C ARG A 4 -13.30 -7.78 8.70
N PHE A 5 -13.88 -6.97 7.82
CA PHE A 5 -14.11 -5.54 8.05
C PHE A 5 -15.46 -5.16 7.45
N LEU A 6 -16.33 -4.51 8.23
CA LEU A 6 -17.69 -4.10 7.84
C LEU A 6 -18.53 -5.24 7.21
N GLY A 7 -18.47 -6.44 7.77
CA GLY A 7 -19.23 -7.61 7.28
C GLY A 7 -18.67 -8.27 6.01
N GLN A 8 -17.69 -7.65 5.35
CA GLN A 8 -17.01 -8.25 4.20
C GLN A 8 -15.86 -9.16 4.68
N ALA A 9 -15.80 -10.36 4.11
CA ALA A 9 -14.70 -11.29 4.32
C ALA A 9 -13.66 -11.07 3.22
N TYR A 10 -12.43 -10.73 3.64
CA TYR A 10 -11.31 -10.56 2.72
C TYR A 10 -10.60 -11.90 2.59
N SER A 11 -10.57 -12.44 1.37
CA SER A 11 -9.68 -13.53 1.02
C SER A 11 -8.27 -12.98 0.89
N ALA A 12 -7.33 -13.55 1.66
CA ALA A 12 -5.91 -13.34 1.41
C ALA A 12 -5.55 -14.11 0.13
N SER A 13 -5.73 -13.47 -1.03
CA SER A 13 -5.08 -13.92 -2.24
C SER A 13 -3.58 -13.67 -2.08
N ASP A 14 -2.77 -14.72 -2.19
CA ASP A 14 -1.32 -14.64 -2.11
C ASP A 14 -0.76 -14.05 -3.42
N ASN A 15 -1.17 -12.82 -3.70
CA ASN A 15 -0.75 -12.08 -4.88
C ASN A 15 0.62 -11.51 -4.55
N GLN A 16 1.68 -12.16 -5.03
CA GLN A 16 3.00 -11.57 -5.03
C GLN A 16 2.96 -10.30 -5.88
N VAL A 17 3.03 -9.14 -5.22
CA VAL A 17 3.06 -7.84 -5.90
C VAL A 17 4.50 -7.59 -6.31
N GLU A 18 4.79 -7.67 -7.60
CA GLU A 18 6.08 -7.25 -8.12
C GLU A 18 6.26 -5.74 -7.90
N THR A 19 7.43 -5.35 -7.39
CA THR A 19 7.74 -3.96 -7.07
C THR A 19 9.06 -3.52 -7.71
N VAL A 20 9.13 -2.25 -8.08
CA VAL A 20 10.32 -1.59 -8.63
C VAL A 20 10.78 -0.50 -7.66
N ALA A 21 12.10 -0.39 -7.48
CA ALA A 21 12.70 0.67 -6.70
C ALA A 21 12.43 2.02 -7.37
N THR A 22 11.95 2.99 -6.59
CA THR A 22 11.82 4.35 -7.10
C THR A 22 13.19 5.03 -7.15
N THR A 23 13.32 6.01 -8.03
CA THR A 23 14.50 6.90 -8.10
C THR A 23 14.56 7.89 -6.94
N HIS A 24 13.53 7.95 -6.10
CA HIS A 24 13.47 8.85 -4.96
C HIS A 24 14.07 8.21 -3.71
N THR A 25 14.68 9.02 -2.86
CA THR A 25 15.16 8.62 -1.54
C THR A 25 14.44 9.41 -0.47
N ALA A 26 13.97 8.73 0.57
CA ALA A 26 13.33 9.33 1.73
C ALA A 26 14.24 9.18 2.95
N HIS A 27 14.25 10.18 3.81
CA HIS A 27 15.01 10.15 5.06
C HIS A 27 14.04 10.05 6.24
N PHE A 28 14.23 9.05 7.10
CA PHE A 28 13.42 8.89 8.30
C PHE A 28 14.28 8.40 9.46
N LEU A 29 14.22 9.09 10.60
CA LEU A 29 15.05 8.81 11.79
C LEU A 29 16.57 8.67 11.48
N GLY A 30 17.08 9.49 10.55
CA GLY A 30 18.48 9.46 10.14
C GLY A 30 18.86 8.32 9.17
N GLN A 31 17.92 7.46 8.80
CA GLN A 31 18.13 6.40 7.83
C GLN A 31 17.58 6.79 6.45
N ILE A 32 18.28 6.34 5.41
CA ILE A 32 17.90 6.56 4.01
C ILE A 32 17.14 5.33 3.52
N TYR A 33 15.94 5.55 2.98
CA TYR A 33 15.10 4.51 2.43
C TYR A 33 14.79 4.82 0.97
N THR A 34 14.82 3.78 0.14
CA THR A 34 14.37 3.86 -1.25
C THR A 34 12.98 3.22 -1.31
N PRO A 35 11.89 4.01 -1.43
CA PRO A 35 10.55 3.45 -1.52
C PRO A 35 10.42 2.59 -2.78
N ARG A 36 9.66 1.50 -2.66
CA ARG A 36 9.32 0.61 -3.77
C ARG A 36 7.87 0.85 -4.19
N ARG A 37 7.63 0.90 -5.50
CA ARG A 37 6.28 1.03 -6.08
C ARG A 37 5.90 -0.25 -6.80
N PRO A 38 4.62 -0.66 -6.77
CA PRO A 38 4.15 -1.82 -7.50
C PRO A 38 4.27 -1.59 -9.02
N VAL A 39 4.67 -2.63 -9.76
CA VAL A 39 4.79 -2.60 -11.24
C VAL A 39 3.41 -2.45 -11.87
N GLN A 40 2.43 -3.19 -11.33
CA GLN A 40 1.06 -3.15 -11.81
C GLN A 40 0.22 -2.20 -10.93
N PRO A 41 -0.52 -1.25 -11.53
CA PRO A 41 -1.39 -0.36 -10.78
C PRO A 41 -2.51 -1.18 -10.13
N PHE A 42 -2.47 -1.32 -8.81
CA PHE A 42 -3.55 -1.95 -8.05
C PHE A 42 -4.65 -0.92 -7.78
N GLN A 43 -5.87 -1.20 -8.25
CA GLN A 43 -7.04 -0.47 -7.81
C GLN A 43 -7.39 -0.91 -6.39
N SER A 44 -7.06 -0.06 -5.41
CA SER A 44 -7.49 -0.28 -4.03
C SER A 44 -9.00 -0.45 -3.97
N LYS A 45 -9.45 -1.66 -3.61
CA LYS A 45 -10.85 -1.94 -3.29
C LYS A 45 -11.27 -1.27 -1.97
N LEU A 46 -10.30 -0.86 -1.14
CA LEU A 46 -10.55 0.07 -0.06
C LEU A 46 -10.76 1.46 -0.68
N GLY A 47 -12.02 1.91 -0.73
CA GLY A 47 -12.38 3.28 -1.10
C GLY A 47 -11.83 4.34 -0.13
N LEU A 48 -11.12 3.92 0.91
CA LEU A 48 -10.44 4.77 1.86
C LEU A 48 -9.11 5.27 1.27
N ARG A 49 -9.18 6.37 0.51
CA ARG A 49 -8.02 7.24 0.24
C ARG A 49 -7.57 8.02 1.48
N LYS A 50 -8.26 7.84 2.60
CA LYS A 50 -8.01 8.53 3.87
C LYS A 50 -7.76 7.52 4.97
N TYR A 51 -6.60 7.61 5.61
CA TYR A 51 -6.32 6.93 6.88
C TYR A 51 -5.95 7.98 7.92
N ARG A 52 -6.63 7.96 9.08
CA ARG A 52 -6.43 8.94 10.17
C ARG A 52 -6.46 10.41 9.71
N GLY A 53 -7.37 10.76 8.80
CA GLY A 53 -7.53 12.13 8.28
C GLY A 53 -6.52 12.54 7.19
N ILE A 54 -5.51 11.73 6.92
CA ILE A 54 -4.51 12.00 5.88
C ILE A 54 -4.97 11.38 4.56
N SER A 55 -5.02 12.21 3.52
CA SER A 55 -5.38 11.79 2.16
C SER A 55 -4.12 11.39 1.41
N TYR A 56 -4.02 10.13 0.98
CA TYR A 56 -2.96 9.73 0.06
C TYR A 56 -3.38 10.13 -1.36
N GLY A 57 -2.74 11.20 -1.86
CA GLY A 57 -2.99 11.80 -3.17
C GLY A 57 -2.38 11.00 -4.33
N ALA A 58 -2.93 11.25 -5.52
CA ALA A 58 -2.71 10.56 -6.80
C ALA A 58 -1.28 10.68 -7.35
#